data_AF-A0A7W0Z1V9-F1
#
_entry.id   AF-A0A7W0Z1V9-F1
#
_cell.length_a   1.000
_cell.length_b   1.000
_cell.length_c   1.000
_cell.angle_alpha   90.00
_cell.angle_beta   90.00
_cell.angle_gamma   90.00
#
_symmetry.space_group_name_H-M   'P 1'
#
loop_
_entity.id
_entity.type
_entity.pdbx_description
1 polymer ?
#
loop_
_entity_poly.entity_id
_entity_poly.type
_entity_poly.pdbx_seq_one_letter_code
_entity_poly.pdbx_strand_id
1 'polypeptide(L)'
;MIAMPTNQWTVLIAGEQTGGRFAVVEARVRQGADFPRHVHSREDELIFVLEGRVTFDRDGERLDGPAGTWLSLPRGCEHTFAVESAEARLLVVLSPAGLEHCQCEADTSDDATADQRGVERLVANAARYGVAITGPARPP
;
A
#
# COMPACT_ATOMS: atom_id res chain seq x y z
N MET A 1 24.60 2.19 -16.08
CA MET A 1 23.37 2.62 -15.38
C MET A 1 22.42 1.42 -15.39
N ILE A 2 22.40 0.62 -14.34
CA ILE A 2 21.43 -0.48 -14.22
C ILE A 2 20.18 0.19 -13.68
N ALA A 3 19.13 0.32 -14.49
CA ALA A 3 17.84 0.75 -14.01
C ALA A 3 17.39 -0.24 -12.94
N MET A 4 17.37 0.21 -11.68
CA MET A 4 16.83 -0.58 -10.58
C MET A 4 15.31 -0.66 -10.79
N PRO A 5 14.68 -1.85 -10.74
CA PRO A 5 13.22 -1.93 -10.85
C PRO A 5 12.58 -1.19 -9.66
N THR A 6 11.58 -0.36 -9.98
CA THR A 6 10.71 0.39 -9.07
C THR A 6 9.93 -0.54 -8.13
N ASN A 7 9.23 0.01 -7.13
CA ASN A 7 8.22 -0.75 -6.38
C ASN A 7 7.24 -1.40 -7.37
N GLN A 8 6.76 -2.61 -7.07
CA GLN A 8 5.87 -3.35 -7.96
C GLN A 8 4.60 -3.75 -7.23
N TRP A 9 3.48 -3.69 -7.95
CA TRP A 9 2.16 -4.05 -7.48
C TRP A 9 1.52 -5.00 -8.48
N THR A 10 1.41 -6.26 -8.10
CA THR A 10 0.93 -7.32 -8.98
C THR A 10 -0.40 -7.84 -8.46
N VAL A 11 -1.47 -7.57 -9.18
CA VAL A 11 -2.79 -8.14 -8.89
C VAL A 11 -2.76 -9.63 -9.22
N LEU A 12 -2.87 -10.47 -8.20
CA LEU A 12 -2.89 -11.94 -8.33
C LEU A 12 -4.31 -12.47 -8.49
N ILE A 13 -5.26 -11.89 -7.76
CA ILE A 13 -6.69 -12.16 -7.86
C ILE A 13 -7.40 -10.81 -7.87
N ALA A 14 -8.02 -10.46 -8.99
CA ALA A 14 -8.80 -9.24 -9.13
C ALA A 14 -10.23 -9.41 -8.59
N GLY A 15 -10.89 -8.32 -8.22
CA GLY A 15 -12.26 -8.32 -7.72
C GLY A 15 -13.26 -9.04 -8.63
N GLU A 16 -13.07 -8.99 -9.95
CA GLU A 16 -13.93 -9.67 -10.94
C GLU A 16 -13.96 -11.18 -10.74
N GLN A 17 -12.85 -11.76 -10.25
CA GLN A 17 -12.73 -13.20 -10.02
C GLN A 17 -13.42 -13.63 -8.71
N THR A 18 -13.69 -12.70 -7.80
CA THR A 18 -14.26 -12.99 -6.48
C THR A 18 -15.69 -12.50 -6.31
N GLY A 19 -16.24 -11.83 -7.34
CA GLY A 19 -17.54 -11.15 -7.26
C GLY A 19 -17.48 -9.89 -6.40
N GLY A 20 -16.35 -9.19 -6.40
CA GLY A 20 -16.11 -7.97 -5.63
C GLY A 20 -15.85 -8.18 -4.14
N ARG A 21 -15.76 -9.44 -3.67
CA ARG A 21 -15.65 -9.75 -2.23
C ARG A 21 -14.27 -9.48 -1.67
N PHE A 22 -13.22 -9.77 -2.43
CA PHE A 22 -11.85 -9.45 -2.07
C PHE A 22 -10.92 -9.47 -3.29
N ALA A 23 -9.78 -8.81 -3.17
CA ALA A 23 -8.67 -8.92 -4.12
C ALA A 23 -7.40 -9.36 -3.39
N VAL A 24 -6.46 -9.93 -4.14
CA VAL A 24 -5.14 -10.34 -3.63
C VAL A 24 -4.04 -9.77 -4.50
N VAL A 25 -3.05 -9.17 -3.87
CA VAL A 25 -1.94 -8.47 -4.53
C VAL A 25 -0.61 -8.96 -3.94
N GLU A 26 0.40 -9.17 -4.78
CA GLU A 26 1.81 -9.19 -4.34
C GLU A 26 2.42 -7.79 -4.53
N ALA A 27 2.90 -7.19 -3.44
CA ALA A 27 3.65 -5.94 -3.47
C ALA A 27 5.14 -6.19 -3.18
N ARG A 28 6.01 -5.65 -4.04
CA ARG A 28 7.48 -5.58 -3.82
C ARG A 28 7.85 -4.15 -3.54
N VAL A 29 8.41 -3.91 -2.36
CA VAL A 29 8.62 -2.57 -1.84
C VAL A 29 10.05 -2.42 -1.34
N ARG A 30 10.78 -1.41 -1.84
CA ARG A 30 12.14 -1.12 -1.42
C ARG A 30 12.20 -0.29 -0.13
N GLN A 31 13.34 -0.38 0.55
CA GLN A 31 13.66 0.55 1.63
C GLN A 31 13.55 2.01 1.15
N GLY A 32 12.97 2.86 1.99
CA GLY A 32 12.82 4.29 1.70
C GLY A 32 11.67 4.63 0.75
N ALA A 33 10.87 3.64 0.32
CA ALA A 33 9.59 3.91 -0.31
C ALA A 33 8.67 4.70 0.64
N ASP A 34 7.99 5.71 0.11
CA ASP A 34 7.12 6.61 0.87
C ASP A 34 5.68 6.11 0.84
N PHE A 35 5.18 5.68 2.01
CA PHE A 35 3.77 5.33 2.22
C PHE A 35 3.14 6.34 3.19
N PRO A 36 2.41 7.35 2.68
CA PRO A 36 1.72 8.30 3.53
C PRO A 36 0.82 7.60 4.55
N ARG A 37 0.61 8.22 5.72
CA ARG A 37 -0.42 7.75 6.64
C ARG A 37 -1.78 7.92 5.97
N HIS A 38 -2.59 6.88 6.04
CA HIS A 38 -3.88 6.88 5.37
C HIS A 38 -4.89 5.98 6.08
N VAL A 39 -6.16 6.18 5.72
CA VAL A 39 -7.32 5.44 6.22
C VAL A 39 -8.13 4.93 5.04
N HIS A 40 -8.53 3.66 5.09
CA HIS A 40 -9.45 3.06 4.12
C HIS A 40 -10.87 3.17 4.67
N SER A 41 -11.79 3.74 3.89
CA SER A 41 -13.21 3.86 4.28
C SER A 41 -14.05 2.63 3.90
N ARG A 42 -13.54 1.79 2.99
CA ARG A 42 -14.27 0.66 2.42
C ARG A 42 -13.64 -0.67 2.81
N GLU A 43 -12.33 -0.79 2.62
CA GLU A 43 -11.59 -2.04 2.77
C GLU A 43 -11.09 -2.28 4.19
N ASP A 44 -11.19 -3.52 4.63
CA ASP A 44 -10.24 -4.10 5.57
C ASP A 44 -9.03 -4.59 4.76
N GLU A 45 -7.82 -4.25 5.20
CA GLU A 45 -6.56 -4.67 4.58
C GLU A 45 -5.86 -5.71 5.47
N LEU A 46 -5.41 -6.80 4.86
CA LEU A 46 -4.58 -7.79 5.52
C LEU A 46 -3.25 -7.91 4.79
N ILE A 47 -2.16 -7.88 5.55
CA ILE A 47 -0.80 -7.93 5.00
C ILE A 47 -0.09 -9.13 5.58
N PHE A 48 0.46 -9.99 4.73
CA PHE A 48 1.41 -11.03 5.10
C PHE A 48 2.78 -10.71 4.56
N VAL A 49 3.78 -10.69 5.43
CA VAL A 49 5.17 -10.46 5.03
C VAL A 49 5.73 -11.77 4.49
N LEU A 50 5.89 -11.88 3.17
CA LEU A 50 6.49 -13.03 2.51
C LEU A 50 8.00 -13.05 2.70
N GLU A 51 8.67 -11.91 2.46
CA GLU A 51 10.12 -11.74 2.58
C GLU A 51 10.45 -10.34 3.10
N GLY A 52 11.61 -10.19 3.73
CA GLY A 52 12.09 -8.93 4.30
C GLY A 52 11.59 -8.66 5.71
N ARG A 53 11.66 -7.40 6.13
CA ARG A 53 11.17 -6.90 7.42
C ARG A 53 10.51 -5.55 7.20
N VAL A 54 9.34 -5.40 7.81
CA VAL A 54 8.54 -4.19 7.76
C VAL A 54 8.20 -3.78 9.19
N THR A 55 8.30 -2.49 9.48
CA THR A 55 7.66 -1.91 10.66
C THR A 55 6.32 -1.34 10.22
N PHE A 56 5.24 -1.78 10.87
CA PHE A 56 3.92 -1.22 10.68
C PHE A 56 3.60 -0.19 11.76
N ASP A 57 2.83 0.82 11.39
CA ASP A 57 2.17 1.74 12.32
C ASP A 57 0.67 1.59 12.11
N ARG A 58 -0.04 1.28 13.20
CA ARG A 58 -1.49 1.08 13.22
C ARG A 58 -2.07 1.88 14.38
N ASP A 59 -2.79 2.96 14.08
CA ASP A 59 -3.30 3.92 15.06
C ASP A 59 -2.23 4.41 16.05
N GLY A 60 -0.99 4.59 15.59
CA GLY A 60 0.14 5.04 16.40
C GLY A 60 0.87 3.93 17.17
N GLU A 61 0.36 2.68 17.13
CA GLU A 61 1.05 1.51 17.65
C GLU A 61 2.06 0.99 16.62
N ARG A 62 3.34 0.88 17.02
CA ARG A 62 4.42 0.35 16.19
C ARG A 62 4.53 -1.16 16.36
N LEU A 63 4.45 -1.90 15.25
CA LEU A 63 4.44 -3.36 15.21
C LEU A 63 5.59 -3.85 14.31
N ASP A 64 6.44 -4.74 14.84
CA ASP A 64 7.50 -5.37 14.04
C ASP A 64 6.91 -6.52 13.19
N GLY A 65 7.27 -6.55 11.91
CA GLY A 65 6.76 -7.46 10.90
C GLY A 65 7.89 -8.13 10.13
N PRO A 66 8.62 -9.09 10.70
CA PRO A 66 9.51 -9.96 9.94
C PRO A 66 8.70 -10.89 9.01
N ALA A 67 9.39 -11.52 8.05
CA ALA A 67 8.81 -12.57 7.21
C ALA A 67 8.07 -13.64 8.03
N GLY A 68 6.88 -14.02 7.58
CA GLY A 68 5.96 -14.92 8.28
C GLY A 68 4.93 -14.22 9.16
N THR A 69 4.93 -12.89 9.23
CA THR A 69 3.99 -12.10 10.06
C THR A 69 2.73 -11.74 9.30
N TRP A 70 1.57 -11.90 9.95
CA TRP A 70 0.30 -11.34 9.51
C TRP A 70 0.00 -10.05 10.28
N LEU A 71 -0.51 -9.05 9.55
CA LEU A 71 -1.13 -7.87 10.11
C LEU A 71 -2.56 -7.74 9.57
N SER A 72 -3.47 -7.33 10.45
CA SER A 72 -4.82 -6.93 10.08
C SER A 72 -4.99 -5.44 10.36
N LEU A 73 -5.48 -4.73 9.34
CA LEU A 73 -5.76 -3.30 9.30
C LEU A 73 -7.25 -3.14 9.00
N PRO A 74 -8.11 -3.10 10.03
CA PRO A 74 -9.54 -2.92 9.83
C PRO A 74 -9.85 -1.57 9.19
N ARG A 75 -10.94 -1.49 8.43
CA ARG A 75 -11.46 -0.24 7.86
C ARG A 75 -11.57 0.85 8.94
N GLY A 76 -11.22 2.08 8.58
CA GLY A 76 -11.23 3.22 9.51
C GLY A 76 -10.00 3.35 10.40
N CYS A 77 -9.10 2.36 10.41
CA CYS A 77 -7.82 2.43 11.12
C CYS A 77 -6.81 3.27 10.31
N GLU A 78 -6.16 4.24 10.95
CA GLU A 78 -5.04 4.96 10.33
C GLU A 78 -3.81 4.06 10.35
N HIS A 79 -3.15 3.91 9.20
CA HIS A 79 -1.97 3.08 9.13
C HIS A 79 -0.96 3.58 8.09
N THR A 80 0.28 3.10 8.27
CA THR A 80 1.40 3.20 7.33
C THR A 80 2.39 2.07 7.64
N PHE A 81 3.41 1.91 6.81
CA PHE A 81 4.53 1.03 7.10
C PHE A 81 5.84 1.53 6.50
N ALA A 82 6.94 1.09 7.08
CA ALA A 82 8.30 1.33 6.58
C ALA A 82 9.00 -0.01 6.35
N VAL A 83 9.67 -0.14 5.21
CA VAL A 83 10.50 -1.32 4.91
C VAL A 83 11.88 -1.13 5.55
N GLU A 84 12.26 -2.06 6.43
CA GLU A 84 13.51 -2.01 7.21
C GLU A 84 14.66 -2.77 6.53
N SER A 85 14.34 -3.77 5.71
CA SER A 85 15.29 -4.46 4.83
C SER A 85 15.48 -3.71 3.51
N ALA A 86 16.44 -4.10 2.67
CA ALA A 86 16.63 -3.49 1.35
C ALA A 86 15.35 -3.56 0.46
N GLU A 87 14.58 -4.63 0.62
CA GLU A 87 13.27 -4.86 -0.02
C GLU A 87 12.40 -5.73 0.91
N ALA A 88 11.09 -5.60 0.80
CA ALA A 88 10.10 -6.52 1.36
C ALA A 88 9.13 -6.98 0.27
N ARG A 89 8.68 -8.23 0.40
CA ARG A 89 7.59 -8.81 -0.39
C ARG A 89 6.39 -9.04 0.50
N LEU A 90 5.26 -8.49 0.09
CA LEU A 90 4.03 -8.48 0.86
C LEU A 90 2.94 -9.15 0.04
N LEU A 91 2.15 -10.02 0.67
CA LEU A 91 0.88 -10.46 0.15
C LEU A 91 -0.21 -9.62 0.81
N VAL A 92 -0.94 -8.85 0.03
CA VAL A 92 -1.98 -7.94 0.49
C VAL A 92 -3.33 -8.50 0.07
N VAL A 93 -4.28 -8.54 1.01
CA VAL A 93 -5.68 -8.89 0.77
C VAL A 93 -6.54 -7.68 1.09
N LEU A 94 -7.37 -7.28 0.13
CA LEU A 94 -8.25 -6.11 0.23
C LEU A 94 -9.70 -6.61 0.20
N SER A 95 -10.50 -6.22 1.19
CA SER A 95 -11.88 -6.70 1.33
C SER A 95 -12.84 -5.57 1.74
N PRO A 96 -13.78 -5.13 0.90
CA PRO A 96 -14.08 -5.64 -0.45
C PRO A 96 -12.97 -5.36 -1.47
N ALA A 97 -13.11 -5.91 -2.68
CA ALA A 97 -12.21 -5.57 -3.78
C ALA A 97 -12.49 -4.15 -4.32
N GLY A 98 -11.53 -3.62 -5.07
CA GLY A 98 -11.60 -2.35 -5.80
C GLY A 98 -10.29 -1.57 -5.70
N LEU A 99 -9.69 -1.52 -4.50
CA LEU A 99 -8.47 -0.74 -4.24
C LEU A 99 -7.23 -1.25 -4.99
N GLU A 100 -7.21 -2.53 -5.41
CA GLU A 100 -6.12 -3.12 -6.20
C GLU A 100 -5.84 -2.39 -7.52
N HIS A 101 -6.80 -1.61 -8.03
CA HIS A 101 -6.67 -0.84 -9.27
C HIS A 101 -6.13 0.59 -9.07
N CYS A 102 -6.03 1.07 -7.82
CA CYS A 102 -5.61 2.44 -7.52
C CYS A 102 -4.23 2.80 -8.09
N GLN A 103 -3.25 1.88 -7.98
CA GLN A 103 -1.90 2.11 -8.50
C GLN A 103 -1.82 1.97 -10.02
N CYS A 104 -2.62 1.10 -10.63
CA CYS A 104 -2.71 1.01 -12.09
C CYS A 104 -3.22 2.31 -12.72
N GLU A 105 -4.15 3.02 -12.06
CA GLU A 105 -4.59 4.34 -12.53
C GLU A 105 -3.49 5.41 -12.35
N ALA A 106 -2.70 5.34 -11.28
CA ALA A 106 -1.61 6.28 -11.02
C ALA A 106 -0.44 6.16 -12.02
N ASP A 107 -0.05 4.93 -12.38
CA ASP A 107 1.05 4.64 -13.31
C ASP A 107 0.76 5.04 -14.77
N THR A 108 -0.51 5.26 -15.13
CA THR A 108 -0.88 5.80 -16.46
C THR A 108 -0.70 7.31 -16.58
N SER A 109 -0.41 7.99 -15.48
CA SER A 109 -0.08 9.42 -15.49
C SER A 109 1.43 9.61 -15.55
N ASP A 110 1.94 10.03 -16.71
CA ASP A 110 3.36 10.24 -17.05
C ASP A 110 4.10 11.30 -16.19
N ASP A 111 3.57 11.67 -15.03
CA ASP A 111 4.01 12.82 -14.26
C ASP A 111 3.92 12.56 -12.75
N ALA A 112 4.65 11.55 -12.26
CA ALA A 112 4.94 11.38 -10.84
C ALA A 112 6.06 12.35 -10.41
N THR A 113 5.87 13.65 -10.65
CA THR A 113 6.73 14.69 -10.10
C THR A 113 6.41 14.84 -8.61
N ALA A 114 7.43 14.86 -7.74
CA ALA A 114 7.30 15.12 -6.30
C ALA A 114 7.01 16.61 -6.00
N ASP A 115 6.24 17.27 -6.88
CA ASP A 115 5.76 18.62 -6.70
C ASP A 115 4.35 18.62 -6.11
N GLN A 116 3.86 19.80 -5.74
CA GLN A 116 2.54 19.96 -5.11
C GLN A 116 1.40 19.38 -5.95
N ARG A 117 1.50 19.44 -7.29
CA ARG A 117 0.46 18.95 -8.19
C ARG A 117 0.46 17.42 -8.28
N GLY A 118 1.64 16.80 -8.23
CA GLY A 118 1.76 15.35 -8.11
C GLY A 118 1.10 14.82 -6.84
N VAL A 119 1.32 15.50 -5.70
CA VAL A 119 0.68 15.16 -4.42
C VAL A 119 -0.85 15.31 -4.50
N GLU A 120 -1.36 16.41 -5.07
CA GLU A 120 -2.80 16.63 -5.23
C GLU A 120 -3.46 15.55 -6.10
N ARG A 121 -2.81 15.12 -7.20
CA ARG A 121 -3.29 14.03 -8.05
C ARG A 121 -3.32 12.70 -7.30
N LEU A 122 -2.27 12.40 -6.54
CA LEU A 122 -2.21 11.18 -5.71
C LEU A 122 -3.37 11.16 -4.70
N VAL A 123 -3.59 12.25 -3.98
CA VAL A 123 -4.69 12.39 -3.01
C VAL A 123 -6.05 12.23 -3.69
N ALA A 124 -6.26 12.89 -4.84
CA ALA A 124 -7.51 12.80 -5.58
C ALA A 124 -7.78 11.39 -6.11
N ASN A 125 -6.75 10.69 -6.59
CA ASN A 125 -6.88 9.31 -7.04
C ASN A 125 -7.23 8.38 -5.86
N ALA A 126 -6.47 8.44 -4.78
CA ALA A 126 -6.71 7.66 -3.56
C ALA A 126 -8.15 7.85 -3.03
N ALA A 127 -8.65 9.09 -3.04
CA ALA A 127 -10.01 9.40 -2.59
C ALA A 127 -11.11 8.72 -3.44
N ARG A 128 -10.90 8.51 -4.74
CA ARG A 128 -11.86 7.77 -5.60
C ARG A 128 -12.04 6.33 -5.15
N TYR A 129 -10.99 5.75 -4.59
CA TYR A 129 -10.97 4.41 -4.02
C TYR A 129 -11.37 4.37 -2.54
N GLY A 130 -11.74 5.51 -1.94
CA GLY A 130 -12.13 5.55 -0.53
C GLY A 130 -10.94 5.58 0.43
N VAL A 131 -9.75 5.95 -0.05
CA VAL A 131 -8.54 6.14 0.78
C VAL A 131 -8.36 7.62 1.07
N ALA A 132 -8.26 7.98 2.35
CA ALA A 132 -7.96 9.33 2.81
C ALA A 132 -6.52 9.39 3.30
N ILE A 133 -5.69 10.25 2.69
CA ILE A 133 -4.33 10.54 3.17
C ILE A 133 -4.43 11.52 4.34
N THR A 134 -3.87 11.15 5.49
CA THR A 134 -3.99 11.88 6.76
C THR A 134 -2.67 12.54 7.20
N GLY A 135 -1.56 12.19 6.56
CA GLY A 135 -0.28 12.85 6.79
C GLY A 135 0.89 12.20 6.05
N PRO A 136 2.11 12.73 6.23
CA PRO A 136 3.31 12.16 5.60
C PRO A 136 3.60 10.75 6.13
N ALA A 137 4.42 9.97 5.43
CA ALA A 137 4.98 8.76 6.03
C ALA A 137 5.65 9.09 7.36
N ARG A 138 5.55 8.17 8.30
CA ARG A 138 6.23 8.35 9.59
C ARG A 138 7.74 8.19 9.34
N PRO A 139 8.59 9.08 9.88
CA PRO A 139 10.04 8.88 9.80
C PRO A 139 10.41 7.54 10.47
N PRO A 140 11.45 6.85 9.97
CA PRO A 140 11.88 5.54 10.46
C PRO A 140 12.19 5.54 11.97
#